data_AF-A0A960VD38-F1
#
_entry.id   AF-A0A960VD38-F1
#
_cell.length_a   1.000
_cell.length_b   1.000
_cell.length_c   1.000
_cell.angle_alpha   90.00
_cell.angle_beta   90.00
_cell.angle_gamma   90.00
#
_symmetry.space_group_name_H-M   'P 1'
#
loop_
_entity.id
_entity.type
_entity.pdbx_description
1 polymer ?
#
loop_
_entity_poly.entity_id
_entity_poly.type
_entity_poly.pdbx_seq_one_letter_code
_entity_poly.pdbx_strand_id
1 'polypeptide(L)'
;MDITAAILRNSAENLIKTKDRVEKKDSSLDSKNSQNTKDTVSFSSHLTGRYILLQNQLSSLQNQYTREQTRLSLLTNNSVNDEELVNILYGGTPLFTESVDEMINERQNLLERIRAQKEQIEDQIRFLEIESENIFSVSHKGSLKDIPRANVSADAIKPLDVKVVEKLIRG
;
A
#
# COMPACT_ATOMS: atom_id res chain seq x y z
N MET A 1 5.77 -15.67 7.08
CA MET A 1 4.82 -16.74 6.71
C MET A 1 5.31 -17.36 5.41
N ASP A 2 5.77 -18.60 5.45
CA ASP A 2 6.27 -19.29 4.26
C ASP A 2 5.09 -19.91 3.50
N ILE A 3 4.71 -19.28 2.40
CA ILE A 3 3.72 -19.82 1.47
C ILE A 3 4.36 -21.02 0.77
N THR A 4 3.92 -22.22 1.14
CA THR A 4 4.48 -23.46 0.59
C THR A 4 4.05 -23.65 -0.86
N ALA A 5 4.93 -24.22 -1.69
CA ALA A 5 4.69 -24.46 -3.11
C ALA A 5 3.40 -25.28 -3.40
N ALA A 6 2.93 -26.04 -2.42
CA ALA A 6 1.67 -26.78 -2.49
C ALA A 6 0.43 -25.85 -2.57
N ILE A 7 0.44 -24.72 -1.87
CA ILE A 7 -0.66 -23.75 -1.87
C ILE A 7 -0.72 -23.03 -3.22
N LEU A 8 0.44 -22.66 -3.77
CA LEU A 8 0.54 -22.04 -5.10
C LEU A 8 0.10 -23.01 -6.20
N ARG A 9 0.49 -24.29 -6.10
CA ARG A 9 0.09 -25.32 -7.07
C ARG A 9 -1.40 -25.59 -7.05
N ASN A 10 -2.03 -25.68 -5.87
CA ASN A 10 -3.49 -25.84 -5.77
C ASN A 10 -4.26 -24.62 -6.30
N SER A 11 -3.74 -23.41 -6.10
CA SER A 11 -4.35 -22.18 -6.62
C SER A 11 -4.26 -22.12 -8.15
N ALA A 12 -3.11 -22.51 -8.72
CA ALA A 12 -2.93 -22.60 -10.18
C ALA A 12 -3.81 -23.69 -10.83
N GLU A 13 -3.99 -24.84 -10.17
CA GLU A 13 -4.79 -25.93 -10.72
C GLU A 13 -6.30 -25.61 -10.76
N ASN A 14 -6.80 -24.85 -9.77
CA ASN A 14 -8.18 -24.36 -9.77
C ASN A 14 -8.44 -23.31 -10.86
N LEU A 15 -7.44 -22.51 -11.21
CA LEU A 15 -7.52 -21.49 -12.27
C LEU A 15 -7.56 -22.09 -13.68
N ILE A 16 -6.93 -23.25 -13.89
CA ILE A 16 -6.95 -23.94 -15.19
C ILE A 16 -8.29 -24.65 -15.41
N LYS A 17 -8.83 -25.30 -14.36
CA LYS A 17 -10.12 -26.03 -14.43
C LYS A 17 -11.33 -25.13 -14.70
N THR A 18 -11.28 -23.86 -14.31
CA THR A 18 -12.36 -22.89 -14.60
C THR A 18 -12.34 -22.38 -16.04
N LYS A 19 -11.17 -22.38 -16.70
CA LYS A 19 -11.03 -21.95 -18.09
C LYS A 19 -11.61 -22.97 -19.07
N ASP A 20 -11.40 -24.26 -18.83
CA ASP A 20 -11.86 -25.34 -19.72
C ASP A 20 -13.39 -25.54 -19.72
N ARG A 21 -14.13 -24.98 -18.75
CA ARG A 21 -15.60 -25.09 -18.68
C ARG A 21 -16.36 -24.07 -19.53
N VAL A 22 -15.69 -23.02 -20.05
CA VAL A 22 -16.37 -21.94 -20.79
C VAL A 22 -16.21 -22.07 -22.31
N GLU A 23 -15.22 -22.82 -22.80
CA GLU A 23 -14.90 -22.90 -24.25
C GLU A 23 -15.58 -24.06 -25.00
N LYS A 24 -16.90 -24.20 -24.89
CA LYS A 24 -17.69 -25.00 -25.85
C LYS A 24 -18.95 -24.26 -26.32
N LYS A 25 -18.75 -23.19 -27.09
CA LYS A 25 -19.62 -22.88 -28.26
C LYS A 25 -18.99 -21.82 -29.16
N ASP A 26 -19.03 -22.16 -30.45
CA ASP A 26 -18.94 -21.33 -31.64
C ASP A 26 -17.56 -20.93 -32.21
N SER A 27 -17.28 -21.65 -33.28
CA SER A 27 -16.34 -21.42 -34.37
C SER A 27 -16.47 -20.03 -35.02
N SER A 28 -15.36 -19.30 -35.06
CA SER A 28 -14.93 -18.54 -36.26
C SER A 28 -13.49 -18.06 -36.08
N LEU A 29 -12.62 -18.49 -36.99
CA LEU A 29 -11.27 -17.98 -37.13
C LEU A 29 -11.36 -16.55 -37.68
N ASP A 30 -11.27 -15.54 -36.80
CA ASP A 30 -10.65 -14.21 -37.08
C ASP A 30 -10.67 -13.21 -35.90
N SER A 31 -11.03 -13.59 -34.67
CA SER A 31 -11.20 -12.63 -33.56
C SER A 31 -10.04 -12.53 -32.53
N LYS A 32 -8.94 -13.28 -32.70
CA LYS A 32 -7.92 -13.44 -31.63
C LYS A 32 -7.19 -12.16 -31.20
N ASN A 33 -7.19 -11.11 -32.02
CA ASN A 33 -6.60 -9.80 -31.64
C ASN A 33 -7.62 -8.80 -31.05
N SER A 34 -8.92 -8.99 -31.27
CA SER A 34 -9.93 -8.03 -30.79
C SER A 34 -10.53 -8.41 -29.43
N GLN A 35 -10.45 -9.68 -29.01
CA GLN A 35 -10.86 -10.08 -27.65
C GLN A 35 -9.77 -9.77 -26.61
N ASN A 36 -8.50 -10.03 -26.92
CA ASN A 36 -7.38 -9.72 -26.02
C ASN A 36 -7.30 -8.22 -25.66
N THR A 37 -7.60 -7.32 -26.59
CA THR A 37 -7.57 -5.87 -26.32
C THR A 37 -8.72 -5.42 -25.41
N LYS A 38 -9.92 -5.98 -25.57
CA LYS A 38 -11.06 -5.72 -24.67
C LYS A 38 -10.82 -6.27 -23.26
N ASP A 39 -10.23 -7.45 -23.17
CA ASP A 39 -9.88 -8.05 -21.87
C ASP A 39 -8.75 -7.27 -21.17
N THR A 40 -7.77 -6.75 -21.90
CA THR A 40 -6.73 -5.89 -21.31
C THR A 40 -7.24 -4.54 -20.81
N VAL A 41 -8.22 -3.94 -21.50
CA VAL A 41 -8.83 -2.66 -21.09
C VAL A 41 -9.75 -2.85 -19.88
N SER A 42 -10.50 -3.96 -19.85
CA SER A 42 -11.29 -4.36 -18.66
C SER A 42 -10.37 -4.62 -17.46
N PHE A 43 -9.28 -5.37 -17.66
CA PHE A 43 -8.30 -5.67 -16.63
C PHE A 43 -7.58 -4.41 -16.10
N SER A 44 -7.12 -3.51 -16.97
CA SER A 44 -6.45 -2.27 -16.54
C SER A 44 -7.41 -1.33 -15.80
N SER A 45 -8.65 -1.18 -16.27
CA SER A 45 -9.68 -0.38 -15.58
C SER A 45 -10.00 -0.92 -14.18
N HIS A 46 -10.08 -2.25 -14.03
CA HIS A 46 -10.28 -2.90 -12.74
C HIS A 46 -9.08 -2.69 -11.79
N LEU A 47 -7.85 -2.77 -12.28
CA LEU A 47 -6.65 -2.48 -11.50
C LEU A 47 -6.59 -1.02 -11.05
N THR A 48 -6.94 -0.06 -11.93
CA THR A 48 -7.02 1.37 -11.56
C THR A 48 -8.07 1.62 -10.47
N GLY A 49 -9.27 1.04 -10.61
CA GLY A 49 -10.31 1.16 -9.58
C GLY A 49 -9.86 0.58 -8.23
N ARG A 50 -9.20 -0.59 -8.26
CA ARG A 50 -8.69 -1.24 -7.06
C ARG A 50 -7.54 -0.45 -6.42
N TYR A 51 -6.67 0.16 -7.22
CA TYR A 51 -5.61 1.05 -6.74
C TYR A 51 -6.17 2.29 -6.03
N ILE A 52 -7.21 2.94 -6.59
CA ILE A 52 -7.86 4.09 -5.96
C ILE A 52 -8.47 3.70 -4.61
N LEU A 53 -9.13 2.53 -4.52
CA LEU A 53 -9.68 2.03 -3.26
C LEU A 53 -8.58 1.79 -2.21
N LEU A 54 -7.46 1.18 -2.60
CA LEU A 54 -6.30 1.00 -1.71
C LEU A 54 -5.74 2.34 -1.25
N GLN A 55 -5.62 3.32 -2.14
CA GLN A 55 -5.12 4.65 -1.79
C GLN A 55 -6.03 5.35 -0.77
N ASN A 56 -7.36 5.22 -0.93
CA ASN A 56 -8.31 5.74 0.05
C ASN A 56 -8.19 5.02 1.40
N GLN A 57 -8.02 3.70 1.41
CA GLN A 57 -7.79 2.92 2.62
C GLN A 57 -6.48 3.31 3.32
N LEU A 58 -5.38 3.47 2.56
CA LEU A 58 -4.10 3.93 3.06
C LEU A 58 -4.22 5.33 3.68
N SER A 59 -4.88 6.26 3.01
CA SER A 59 -5.09 7.62 3.54
C SER A 59 -5.89 7.59 4.86
N SER A 60 -6.92 6.75 4.93
CA SER A 60 -7.69 6.55 6.17
C SER A 60 -6.83 5.97 7.30
N LEU A 61 -6.06 4.91 7.02
CA LEU A 61 -5.20 4.28 8.02
C LEU A 61 -4.06 5.18 8.47
N GLN A 62 -3.46 5.96 7.56
CA GLN A 62 -2.46 6.97 7.90
C GLN A 62 -3.05 8.04 8.82
N ASN A 63 -4.28 8.46 8.60
CA ASN A 63 -4.95 9.41 9.49
C ASN A 63 -5.20 8.81 10.89
N GLN A 64 -5.64 7.54 10.95
CA GLN A 64 -5.79 6.83 12.22
C GLN A 64 -4.45 6.64 12.93
N TYR A 65 -3.39 6.32 12.19
CA TYR A 65 -2.04 6.22 12.70
C TYR A 65 -1.57 7.52 13.33
N THR A 66 -1.74 8.65 12.64
CA THR A 66 -1.39 9.97 13.17
C THR A 66 -2.18 10.28 14.42
N ARG A 67 -3.49 9.98 14.44
CA ARG A 67 -4.34 10.15 15.63
C ARG A 67 -3.78 9.36 16.81
N GLU A 68 -3.51 8.06 16.65
CA GLU A 68 -2.97 7.21 17.73
C GLU A 68 -1.56 7.63 18.17
N GLN A 69 -0.72 8.06 17.22
CA GLN A 69 0.60 8.63 17.54
C GLN A 69 0.48 9.92 18.37
N THR A 70 -0.48 10.78 18.07
CA THR A 70 -0.76 11.99 18.87
C THR A 70 -1.27 11.62 20.26
N ARG A 71 -2.20 10.65 20.36
CA ARG A 71 -2.68 10.15 21.67
C ARG A 71 -1.54 9.63 22.52
N LEU A 72 -0.68 8.81 21.94
CA LEU A 72 0.49 8.26 22.64
C LEU A 72 1.44 9.36 23.09
N SER A 73 1.75 10.32 22.20
CA SER A 73 2.62 11.46 22.54
C SER A 73 2.09 12.22 23.75
N LEU A 74 0.81 12.60 23.73
CA LEU A 74 0.18 13.35 24.83
C LEU A 74 0.09 12.54 26.12
N LEU A 75 -0.26 11.26 26.05
CA LEU A 75 -0.29 10.39 27.23
C LEU A 75 1.11 10.12 27.78
N THR A 76 2.17 10.16 26.99
CA THR A 76 3.56 9.99 27.48
C THR A 76 4.16 11.27 28.03
N ASN A 77 3.78 12.42 27.47
CA ASN A 77 4.23 13.72 27.92
C ASN A 77 3.36 14.15 29.11
N ASN A 78 3.87 14.01 30.34
CA ASN A 78 3.21 14.45 31.59
C ASN A 78 2.96 15.98 31.67
N SER A 79 2.98 16.70 30.55
CA SER A 79 2.84 18.16 30.49
C SER A 79 1.38 18.62 30.42
N VAL A 80 0.44 17.74 30.06
CA VAL A 80 -0.98 18.05 29.95
C VAL A 80 -1.74 17.27 31.01
N ASN A 81 -2.62 17.94 31.76
CA ASN A 81 -3.45 17.29 32.76
C ASN A 81 -4.47 16.36 32.09
N ASP A 82 -4.76 15.21 32.72
CA ASP A 82 -5.68 14.21 32.16
C ASP A 82 -7.10 14.78 31.93
N GLU A 83 -7.53 15.74 32.75
CA GLU A 83 -8.78 16.50 32.57
C GLU A 83 -8.79 17.37 31.30
N GLU A 84 -7.63 17.89 30.90
CA GLU A 84 -7.49 18.73 29.71
C GLU A 84 -7.42 17.89 28.43
N LEU A 85 -6.93 16.64 28.53
CA LEU A 85 -6.81 15.73 27.39
C LEU A 85 -8.17 15.40 26.75
N VAL A 86 -9.23 15.30 27.55
CA VAL A 86 -10.60 15.00 27.06
C VAL A 86 -11.14 16.10 26.13
N ASN A 87 -10.67 17.34 26.28
CA ASN A 87 -11.09 18.47 25.45
C ASN A 87 -10.29 18.59 24.15
N ILE A 88 -9.25 17.79 23.96
CA ILE A 88 -8.42 17.85 22.76
C ILE A 88 -9.17 17.23 21.58
N LEU A 89 -9.25 18.00 20.50
CA LEU A 89 -9.86 17.55 19.24
C LEU A 89 -8.80 17.21 18.20
N TYR A 90 -9.11 16.21 17.38
CA TYR A 90 -8.37 15.84 16.19
C TYR A 90 -9.33 15.78 15.01
N GLY A 91 -9.10 16.62 14.00
CA GLY A 91 -9.98 16.73 12.83
C GLY A 91 -11.42 17.12 13.17
N GLY A 92 -11.66 17.83 14.28
CA GLY A 92 -13.00 18.21 14.75
C GLY A 92 -13.71 17.16 15.62
N THR A 93 -13.07 16.01 15.88
CA THR A 93 -13.61 14.96 16.76
C THR A 93 -12.75 14.80 18.02
N PRO A 94 -13.31 14.33 19.15
CA PRO A 94 -12.52 14.05 20.35
C PRO A 94 -11.35 13.10 20.07
N LEU A 95 -10.15 13.51 20.49
CA LEU A 95 -8.93 12.72 20.35
C LEU A 95 -8.95 11.52 21.31
N PHE A 96 -9.44 11.72 22.52
CA PHE A 96 -9.70 10.67 23.50
C PHE A 96 -11.21 10.44 23.60
N THR A 97 -11.59 9.17 23.63
CA THR A 97 -13.00 8.74 23.79
C THR A 97 -13.26 8.19 25.19
N GLU A 98 -12.18 7.88 25.90
CA GLU A 98 -12.16 7.42 27.29
C GLU A 98 -12.57 8.56 28.24
N SER A 99 -13.17 8.20 29.36
CA SER A 99 -13.48 9.16 30.42
C SER A 99 -12.21 9.57 31.16
N VAL A 100 -12.24 10.74 31.83
CA VAL A 100 -11.14 11.20 32.70
C VAL A 100 -10.78 10.12 33.74
N ASP A 101 -11.79 9.47 34.33
CA ASP A 101 -11.58 8.41 35.32
C ASP A 101 -10.88 7.18 34.73
N GLU A 102 -11.18 6.79 33.49
CA GLU A 102 -10.49 5.69 32.80
C GLU A 102 -9.05 6.09 32.46
N MET A 103 -8.83 7.34 32.02
CA MET A 103 -7.49 7.84 31.70
C MET A 103 -6.58 7.90 32.93
N ILE A 104 -7.10 8.27 34.10
CA ILE A 104 -6.34 8.35 35.35
C ILE A 104 -6.09 6.95 35.93
N ASN A 105 -7.15 6.15 36.10
CA ASN A 105 -7.06 4.88 36.83
C ASN A 105 -6.45 3.74 35.98
N GLU A 106 -6.62 3.79 34.67
CA GLU A 106 -6.19 2.73 33.74
C GLU A 106 -5.12 3.21 32.75
N ARG A 107 -4.38 4.27 33.08
CA ARG A 107 -3.43 4.93 32.18
C ARG A 107 -2.46 3.97 31.48
N GLN A 108 -1.89 3.02 32.22
CA GLN A 108 -0.97 2.01 31.66
C GLN A 108 -1.68 1.08 30.66
N ASN A 109 -2.87 0.59 31.01
CA ASN A 109 -3.66 -0.25 30.12
C ASN A 109 -4.08 0.52 28.86
N LEU A 110 -4.38 1.82 28.98
CA LEU A 110 -4.69 2.69 27.85
C LEU A 110 -3.47 2.87 26.94
N LEU A 111 -2.29 3.11 27.51
CA LEU A 111 -1.04 3.19 26.75
C LEU A 111 -0.73 1.90 26.00
N GLU A 112 -0.92 0.74 26.61
CA GLU A 112 -0.74 -0.56 25.95
C GLU A 112 -1.76 -0.78 24.84
N ARG A 113 -3.04 -0.45 25.07
CA ARG A 113 -4.10 -0.52 24.05
C ARG A 113 -3.75 0.35 22.83
N ILE A 114 -3.33 1.60 23.06
CA ILE A 114 -2.96 2.54 21.99
C ILE A 114 -1.72 2.03 21.23
N ARG A 115 -0.71 1.49 21.92
CA ARG A 115 0.47 0.89 21.27
C ARG A 115 0.10 -0.29 20.38
N ALA A 116 -0.72 -1.21 20.89
CA ALA A 116 -1.17 -2.38 20.13
C ALA A 116 -2.00 -1.99 18.91
N GLN A 117 -2.93 -1.03 19.07
CA GLN A 117 -3.70 -0.48 17.95
C GLN A 117 -2.82 0.17 16.90
N LYS A 118 -1.83 0.97 17.34
CA LYS A 118 -0.87 1.60 16.44
C LYS A 118 -0.06 0.57 15.65
N GLU A 119 0.45 -0.46 16.30
CA GLU A 119 1.19 -1.56 15.65
C GLU A 119 0.32 -2.30 14.61
N GLN A 120 -0.93 -2.59 14.97
CA GLN A 120 -1.89 -3.20 14.05
C GLN A 120 -2.15 -2.31 12.82
N ILE A 121 -2.26 -0.99 13.00
CA ILE A 121 -2.42 -0.04 11.89
C ILE A 121 -1.16 -0.01 11.03
N GLU A 122 0.04 -0.02 11.62
CA GLU A 122 1.30 -0.09 10.87
C GLU A 122 1.38 -1.36 10.00
N ASP A 123 0.97 -2.51 10.54
CA ASP A 123 0.90 -3.77 9.78
C ASP A 123 -0.06 -3.68 8.60
N GLN A 124 -1.23 -3.09 8.80
CA GLN A 124 -2.21 -2.89 7.74
C GLN A 124 -1.69 -1.93 6.66
N ILE A 125 -1.04 -0.84 7.06
CA ILE A 125 -0.41 0.10 6.11
C ILE A 125 0.64 -0.64 5.28
N ARG A 126 1.57 -1.36 5.91
CA ARG A 126 2.62 -2.13 5.21
C ARG A 126 2.02 -3.13 4.21
N PHE A 127 0.96 -3.84 4.62
CA PHE A 127 0.27 -4.78 3.75
C PHE A 127 -0.32 -4.10 2.51
N LEU A 128 -1.03 -2.98 2.69
CA LEU A 128 -1.65 -2.24 1.59
C LEU A 128 -0.61 -1.56 0.69
N GLU A 129 0.51 -1.10 1.24
CA GLU A 129 1.64 -0.57 0.46
C GLU A 129 2.18 -1.64 -0.48
N ILE A 130 2.42 -2.86 0.02
CA ILE A 130 2.84 -4.00 -0.81
C ILE A 130 1.78 -4.35 -1.87
N GLU A 131 0.50 -4.37 -1.52
CA GLU A 131 -0.57 -4.62 -2.50
C GLU A 131 -0.61 -3.53 -3.58
N SER A 132 -0.44 -2.25 -3.19
CA SER A 132 -0.40 -1.13 -4.11
C SER A 132 0.81 -1.19 -5.06
N GLU A 133 1.98 -1.58 -4.56
CA GLU A 133 3.19 -1.78 -5.36
C GLU A 133 3.03 -2.94 -6.35
N ASN A 134 2.37 -4.02 -5.91
CA ASN A 134 2.07 -5.16 -6.78
C ASN A 134 1.12 -4.77 -7.91
N ILE A 135 0.05 -4.04 -7.61
CA ILE A 135 -0.91 -3.54 -8.62
C ILE A 135 -0.21 -2.58 -9.58
N PHE A 136 0.58 -1.64 -9.05
CA PHE A 136 1.35 -0.70 -9.84
C PHE A 136 2.31 -1.43 -10.79
N SER A 137 3.04 -2.43 -10.29
CA SER A 137 3.97 -3.24 -11.07
C SER A 137 3.29 -4.02 -12.18
N VAL A 138 2.13 -4.63 -11.91
CA VAL A 138 1.36 -5.37 -12.94
C VAL A 138 0.83 -4.41 -14.01
N SER A 139 0.34 -3.24 -13.60
CA SER A 139 -0.13 -2.20 -14.53
C SER A 139 0.99 -1.71 -15.45
N HIS A 140 2.21 -1.54 -14.95
CA HIS A 140 3.34 -0.99 -15.71
C HIS A 140 4.14 -2.05 -16.49
N LYS A 141 4.10 -3.33 -16.09
CA LYS A 141 4.72 -4.43 -16.86
C LYS A 141 4.10 -4.60 -18.25
N GLY A 142 2.85 -4.17 -18.46
CA GLY A 142 2.22 -4.08 -19.79
C GLY A 142 2.71 -2.90 -20.64
N SER A 143 3.19 -1.81 -20.00
CA SER A 143 3.60 -0.55 -20.64
C SER A 143 5.09 -0.49 -21.01
N LEU A 144 5.90 -1.46 -20.56
CA LEU A 144 7.34 -1.55 -20.89
C LEU A 144 7.63 -1.84 -22.37
N LYS A 145 6.61 -2.12 -23.19
CA LYS A 145 6.76 -2.23 -24.65
C LYS A 145 6.87 -0.86 -25.35
N ASP A 146 6.40 0.20 -24.69
CA ASP A 146 6.34 1.56 -25.26
C ASP A 146 7.35 2.53 -24.63
N ILE A 147 8.18 2.06 -23.70
CA ILE A 147 9.41 2.79 -23.37
C ILE A 147 10.32 2.56 -24.58
N PRO A 148 10.57 3.57 -25.45
CA PRO A 148 11.59 3.42 -26.47
C PRO A 148 12.82 3.00 -25.68
N ARG A 149 13.42 1.85 -26.02
CA ARG A 149 14.73 1.47 -25.49
C ARG A 149 15.58 2.70 -25.68
N ALA A 150 15.78 3.48 -24.62
CA ALA A 150 16.63 4.64 -24.71
C ALA A 150 17.94 4.01 -25.13
N ASN A 151 18.40 4.33 -26.34
CA ASN A 151 19.72 3.97 -26.76
C ASN A 151 20.62 4.76 -25.82
N VAL A 152 20.88 4.19 -24.65
CA VAL A 152 21.86 4.67 -23.69
C VAL A 152 23.14 4.60 -24.49
N SER A 153 23.54 5.75 -25.05
CA SER A 153 24.78 5.86 -25.80
C SER A 153 25.89 5.30 -24.91
N ALA A 154 26.83 4.55 -25.48
CA ALA A 154 27.94 3.96 -24.72
C ALA A 154 28.71 5.00 -23.86
N ASP A 155 28.58 6.29 -24.19
CA ASP A 155 29.11 7.41 -23.40
C ASP A 155 28.41 7.63 -22.04
N ALA A 156 27.16 7.21 -21.85
CA ALA A 156 26.43 7.34 -20.59
C ALA A 156 26.82 6.24 -19.56
N ILE A 157 27.59 5.24 -19.99
CA ILE A 157 28.13 4.17 -19.12
C ILE A 157 29.59 4.49 -18.73
N LYS A 158 30.16 5.61 -19.21
CA LYS A 158 31.51 5.99 -18.81
C LYS A 158 31.52 6.43 -17.34
N PRO A 159 32.45 5.91 -16.52
CA PRO A 159 32.61 6.36 -15.15
C PRO A 159 32.88 7.87 -15.15
N LEU A 160 32.16 8.60 -14.29
CA LEU A 160 32.32 10.04 -14.13
C LEU A 160 33.78 10.37 -13.75
N ASP A 161 34.35 11.40 -14.38
CA ASP A 161 35.70 11.86 -14.08
C ASP A 161 35.80 12.29 -12.61
N VAL A 162 36.73 11.68 -11.89
CA VAL A 162 36.98 11.88 -10.46
C VAL A 162 37.17 13.36 -10.13
N LYS A 163 37.79 14.15 -11.03
CA LYS A 163 37.99 15.59 -10.81
C LYS A 163 36.69 16.39 -10.85
N VAL A 164 35.72 15.96 -11.65
CA VAL A 164 34.40 16.58 -11.75
C VAL A 164 33.60 16.24 -10.48
N VAL A 165 33.68 14.99 -10.02
CA VAL A 165 33.04 14.54 -8.78
C VAL A 165 33.62 15.26 -7.56
N GLU A 166 34.94 15.42 -7.46
CA GLU A 166 35.58 16.15 -6.36
C GLU A 166 35.16 17.62 -6.30
N LYS A 167 34.98 18.27 -7.45
CA LYS A 167 34.54 19.68 -7.51
C LYS A 167 33.07 19.86 -7.10
N LEU A 168 32.23 18.84 -7.33
CA LEU A 168 30.82 18.82 -6.91
C LEU A 168 30.66 18.51 -5.42
N ILE A 169 31.52 17.65 -4.86
CA ILE A 169 31.47 17.28 -3.44
C ILE A 169 32.09 18.38 -2.55
N ARG A 170 33.09 19.11 -3.05
CA ARG A 170 33.76 20.19 -2.31
C ARG A 170 33.14 21.58 -2.54
N GLY A 171 31.91 21.64 -3.06
CA GLY A 171 31.13 22.88 -3.14
C GLY A 171 30.88 23.48 -1.76
#